data_AF-A0A6I3M7R3-F1
#
_entry.id   AF-A0A6I3M7R3-F1
#
_cell.length_a   1.000
_cell.length_b   1.000
_cell.length_c   1.000
_cell.angle_alpha   90.00
_cell.angle_beta   90.00
_cell.angle_gamma   90.00
#
_symmetry.space_group_name_H-M   'P 1'
#
loop_
_entity.id
_entity.type
_entity.pdbx_description
1 polymer ?
#
loop_
_entity_poly.entity_id
_entity_poly.type
_entity_poly.pdbx_seq_one_letter_code
_entity_poly.pdbx_strand_id
1 'polypeptide(L)'
;MTSGIEPSALRNFITHTEGTVSPKGVAALYGRAEMLARLPLGLQRRIVAHARGDEYMGFVVEPYCTFLAYEIRDEAAASRLLPPGYRLVPSAMFADDEPRTCAILGAFNVHASVFWGARVELYLIAEDVRTGMLTWVICDYESNTINYDPAQGFSASTTSRAVVTTSHSGEVIVEVRSAERANALTFTAPLATASMRPLDQRLWVDGNLSVDYGGRLEHADSVPFGLVFDPGRWLRRCASRRRRSRWSATPSASTSGPTTRSRSRASRTPSTS
;
A
#
# COMPACT_ATOMS: atom_id res chain seq x y z
N MET A 1 -16.05 -14.22 2.77
CA MET A 1 -17.03 -13.17 2.45
C MET A 1 -16.31 -12.12 1.62
N THR A 2 -16.64 -12.01 0.34
CA THR A 2 -16.05 -11.02 -0.59
C THR A 2 -16.68 -9.66 -0.34
N SER A 3 -16.09 -8.86 0.54
CA SER A 3 -16.29 -7.40 0.52
C SER A 3 -15.38 -6.85 -0.59
N GLY A 4 -15.82 -6.98 -1.83
CA GLY A 4 -15.18 -6.32 -2.96
C GLY A 4 -15.84 -4.97 -3.11
N ILE A 5 -15.11 -3.87 -2.92
CA ILE A 5 -15.58 -2.54 -3.27
C ILE A 5 -15.98 -2.58 -4.75
N GLU A 6 -17.22 -2.16 -5.06
CA GLU A 6 -17.70 -2.09 -6.44
C GLU A 6 -16.71 -1.30 -7.31
N PRO A 7 -16.32 -1.77 -8.51
CA PRO A 7 -15.30 -1.10 -9.34
C PRO A 7 -15.60 0.38 -9.62
N SER A 8 -16.88 0.74 -9.69
CA SER A 8 -17.33 2.12 -9.83
C SER A 8 -17.13 2.94 -8.55
N ALA A 9 -17.41 2.35 -7.38
CA ALA A 9 -17.17 2.98 -6.08
C ALA A 9 -15.67 3.21 -5.83
N LEU A 10 -14.84 2.23 -6.18
CA LEU A 10 -13.38 2.35 -6.10
C LEU A 10 -12.86 3.45 -7.04
N ARG A 11 -13.30 3.44 -8.30
CA ARG A 11 -12.93 4.49 -9.26
C ARG A 11 -13.34 5.86 -8.76
N ASN A 12 -14.56 6.00 -8.23
CA ASN A 12 -15.05 7.25 -7.67
C ASN A 12 -14.17 7.71 -6.51
N PHE A 13 -13.84 6.82 -5.57
CA PHE A 13 -12.95 7.11 -4.44
C PHE A 13 -11.55 7.57 -4.91
N ILE A 14 -10.94 6.86 -5.87
CA ILE A 14 -9.63 7.23 -6.42
C ILE A 14 -9.71 8.61 -7.09
N THR A 15 -10.68 8.82 -7.98
CA THR A 15 -10.82 10.10 -8.70
C THR A 15 -11.15 11.26 -7.77
N HIS A 16 -11.90 10.99 -6.68
CA HIS A 16 -12.20 11.98 -5.67
C HIS A 16 -10.93 12.34 -4.88
N THR A 17 -10.21 11.33 -4.36
CA THR A 17 -8.97 11.51 -3.61
C THR A 17 -7.94 12.27 -4.45
N GLU A 18 -7.66 11.81 -5.68
CA GLU A 18 -6.77 12.49 -6.62
C GLU A 18 -7.25 13.92 -6.95
N GLY A 19 -8.56 14.12 -7.09
CA GLY A 19 -9.16 15.44 -7.32
C GLY A 19 -8.96 16.43 -6.17
N THR A 20 -8.72 15.96 -4.94
CA THR A 20 -8.38 16.82 -3.80
C THR A 20 -6.92 17.26 -3.77
N VAL A 21 -6.05 16.57 -4.53
CA VAL A 21 -4.61 16.86 -4.56
C VAL A 21 -4.33 18.01 -5.52
N SER A 22 -3.92 19.14 -4.96
CA SER A 22 -3.49 20.31 -5.75
C SER A 22 -2.04 20.66 -5.42
N PRO A 23 -1.12 20.64 -6.39
CA PRO A 23 0.27 21.05 -6.15
C PRO A 23 0.38 22.44 -5.51
N LYS A 24 -0.45 23.40 -5.97
CA LYS A 24 -0.51 24.75 -5.41
C LYS A 24 -1.06 24.75 -3.98
N GLY A 25 -2.06 23.92 -3.70
CA GLY A 25 -2.62 23.74 -2.36
C GLY A 25 -1.59 23.18 -1.38
N VAL A 26 -0.90 22.10 -1.78
CA VAL A 26 0.16 21.46 -0.99
C VAL A 26 1.31 22.44 -0.72
N ALA A 27 1.75 23.22 -1.72
CA ALA A 27 2.80 24.23 -1.53
C ALA A 27 2.38 25.32 -0.53
N ALA A 28 1.13 25.78 -0.56
CA ALA A 28 0.62 26.75 0.41
C ALA A 28 0.52 26.17 1.82
N LEU A 29 0.16 24.89 1.95
CA LEU A 29 0.13 24.18 3.22
C LEU A 29 1.52 23.93 3.77
N TYR A 30 2.52 23.70 2.92
CA TYR A 30 3.92 23.56 3.31
C TYR A 30 4.38 24.80 4.11
N GLY A 31 4.18 26.00 3.58
CA GLY A 31 4.52 27.24 4.29
C GLY A 31 3.72 27.45 5.59
N ARG A 32 2.47 26.98 5.65
CA ARG A 32 1.69 27.01 6.89
C ARG A 32 2.20 26.02 7.93
N ALA A 33 2.58 24.82 7.52
CA ALA A 33 3.12 23.80 8.42
C ALA A 33 4.46 24.27 9.03
N GLU A 34 5.34 24.88 8.24
CA GLU A 34 6.57 25.50 8.76
C GLU A 34 6.29 26.61 9.78
N MET A 35 5.22 27.39 9.57
CA MET A 35 4.78 28.39 10.54
C MET A 35 4.22 27.73 11.80
N LEU A 36 3.39 26.69 11.67
CA LEU A 36 2.79 25.95 12.78
C LEU A 36 3.85 25.20 13.61
N ALA A 37 4.91 24.70 12.96
CA ALA A 37 6.04 24.03 13.62
C ALA A 37 6.75 24.93 14.65
N ARG A 38 6.64 26.26 14.51
CA ARG A 38 7.20 27.24 15.47
C ARG A 38 6.34 27.42 16.72
N LEU A 39 5.12 26.90 16.74
CA LEU A 39 4.24 26.98 17.91
C LEU A 39 4.62 25.92 18.96
N PRO A 40 4.33 26.15 20.25
CA PRO A 40 4.47 25.11 21.26
C PRO A 40 3.67 23.85 20.90
N LEU A 41 4.24 22.68 21.13
CA LEU A 41 3.66 21.39 20.73
C LEU A 41 2.22 21.18 21.22
N GLY A 42 1.93 21.60 22.46
CA GLY A 42 0.56 21.52 23.01
C GLY A 42 -0.46 22.33 22.20
N LEU A 43 -0.06 23.46 21.60
CA LEU A 43 -0.93 24.25 20.73
C LEU A 43 -1.09 23.59 19.36
N GLN A 44 0.00 23.04 18.79
CA GLN A 44 -0.06 22.30 17.53
C GLN A 44 -1.05 21.12 17.62
N ARG A 45 -0.96 20.33 18.70
CA ARG A 45 -1.88 19.22 18.96
C ARG A 45 -3.32 19.67 19.12
N ARG A 46 -3.57 20.80 19.80
CA ARG A 46 -4.91 21.39 19.89
C ARG A 46 -5.44 21.77 18.52
N ILE A 47 -4.62 22.36 17.65
CA ILE A 47 -5.02 22.73 16.29
C ILE A 47 -5.45 21.48 15.50
N VAL A 48 -4.66 20.40 15.56
CA VAL A 48 -4.99 19.14 14.88
C VAL A 48 -6.25 18.49 15.47
N ALA A 49 -6.41 18.47 16.79
CA ALA A 49 -7.60 17.91 17.43
C ALA A 49 -8.90 18.67 17.10
N HIS A 50 -8.80 19.96 16.75
CA HIS A 50 -9.95 20.78 16.33
C HIS A 50 -10.08 20.92 14.81
N ALA A 51 -9.13 20.37 14.04
CA ALA A 51 -9.21 20.36 12.60
C ALA A 51 -10.34 19.42 12.18
N ARG A 52 -11.35 19.97 11.48
CA ARG A 52 -12.40 19.16 10.86
C ARG A 52 -11.83 18.55 9.59
N GLY A 53 -11.40 17.29 9.67
CA GLY A 53 -11.05 16.47 8.51
C GLY A 53 -12.16 15.48 8.18
N ASP A 54 -12.12 14.94 6.97
CA ASP A 54 -12.92 13.76 6.61
C ASP A 54 -12.60 12.60 7.55
N GLU A 55 -13.55 11.68 7.73
CA GLU A 55 -13.42 10.49 8.60
C GLU A 55 -12.21 9.61 8.21
N TYR A 56 -11.75 9.73 6.95
CA TYR A 56 -10.58 9.03 6.42
C TYR A 56 -9.68 10.03 5.69
N MET A 57 -8.42 10.12 6.12
CA MET A 57 -7.40 10.87 5.39
C MET A 57 -6.89 10.01 4.23
N GLY A 58 -7.41 10.25 3.03
CA GLY A 58 -6.96 9.57 1.82
C GLY A 58 -5.57 10.07 1.40
N PHE A 59 -4.68 9.14 1.12
CA PHE A 59 -3.38 9.39 0.49
C PHE A 59 -3.20 8.36 -0.62
N VAL A 60 -2.54 8.77 -1.69
CA VAL A 60 -2.20 7.91 -2.81
C VAL A 60 -0.74 7.54 -2.67
N VAL A 61 -0.47 6.23 -2.68
CA VAL A 61 0.89 5.70 -2.73
C VAL A 61 1.20 5.33 -4.16
N GLU A 62 2.30 5.84 -4.70
CA GLU A 62 2.67 5.57 -6.09
C GLU A 62 2.98 4.07 -6.32
N PRO A 63 2.70 3.52 -7.53
CA PRO A 63 2.81 2.08 -7.82
C PRO A 63 4.17 1.42 -7.58
N TYR A 64 5.25 2.21 -7.48
CA TYR A 64 6.62 1.72 -7.27
C TYR A 64 7.09 1.84 -5.81
N CYS A 65 6.16 1.79 -4.86
CA CYS A 65 6.49 1.58 -3.45
C CYS A 65 7.32 0.30 -3.26
N THR A 66 8.42 0.41 -2.51
CA THR A 66 9.41 -0.66 -2.36
C THR A 66 9.65 -0.93 -0.89
N PHE A 67 9.67 -2.21 -0.52
CA PHE A 67 9.82 -2.64 0.87
C PHE A 67 11.00 -3.59 0.99
N LEU A 68 11.97 -3.26 1.82
CA LEU A 68 13.11 -4.11 2.15
C LEU A 68 12.87 -4.76 3.51
N ALA A 69 12.76 -6.09 3.52
CA ALA A 69 12.59 -6.87 4.74
C ALA A 69 13.94 -7.33 5.27
N TYR A 70 14.19 -7.11 6.56
CA TYR A 70 15.37 -7.58 7.26
C TYR A 70 14.96 -8.41 8.47
N GLU A 71 15.52 -9.61 8.60
CA GLU A 71 15.35 -10.43 9.81
C GLU A 71 16.01 -9.73 11.01
N ILE A 72 15.26 -9.64 12.11
CA ILE A 72 15.73 -9.02 13.35
C ILE A 72 16.64 -10.00 14.08
N ARG A 73 17.87 -9.58 14.35
CA ARG A 73 18.84 -10.38 15.13
C ARG A 73 18.80 -10.08 16.63
N ASP A 74 18.51 -8.83 17.00
CA ASP A 74 18.38 -8.39 18.38
C ASP A 74 16.92 -8.01 18.64
N GLU A 75 16.10 -9.03 18.94
CA GLU A 75 14.69 -8.85 19.24
C GLU A 75 14.45 -8.02 20.50
N ALA A 76 15.39 -8.03 21.46
CA ALA A 76 15.28 -7.22 22.67
C ALA A 76 15.43 -5.73 22.34
N ALA A 77 16.35 -5.37 21.44
CA ALA A 77 16.48 -4.01 20.95
C ALA A 77 15.27 -3.57 20.14
N ALA A 78 14.78 -4.41 19.23
CA ALA A 78 13.58 -4.11 18.46
C ALA A 78 12.34 -3.96 19.36
N SER A 79 12.16 -4.84 20.36
CA SER A 79 11.02 -4.77 21.28
C SER A 79 10.98 -3.47 22.08
N ARG A 80 12.14 -2.85 22.36
CA ARG A 80 12.20 -1.55 23.05
C ARG A 80 11.71 -0.38 22.20
N LEU A 81 11.56 -0.56 20.88
CA LEU A 81 10.99 0.44 19.99
C LEU A 81 9.47 0.31 19.89
N LEU A 82 8.87 -0.75 20.45
CA LEU A 82 7.42 -0.91 20.43
C LEU A 82 6.77 -0.13 21.57
N PRO A 83 5.59 0.47 21.34
CA PRO A 83 4.81 1.06 22.41
C PRO A 83 4.33 -0.02 23.41
N PRO A 84 3.96 0.37 24.65
CA PRO A 84 3.41 -0.54 25.62
C PRO A 84 2.19 -1.30 25.09
N GLY A 85 2.13 -2.61 25.34
CA GLY A 85 1.03 -3.45 24.87
C GLY A 85 1.23 -4.03 23.46
N TYR A 86 2.41 -3.85 22.86
CA TYR A 86 2.77 -4.49 21.60
C TYR A 86 3.80 -5.58 21.81
N ARG A 87 3.74 -6.60 20.95
CA ARG A 87 4.69 -7.72 20.95
C ARG A 87 5.13 -8.01 19.52
N LEU A 88 6.44 -8.15 19.31
CA LEU A 88 6.98 -8.62 18.03
C LEU A 88 6.39 -9.98 17.66
N VAL A 89 6.01 -10.13 16.39
CA VAL A 89 5.50 -11.40 15.87
C VAL A 89 6.21 -11.77 14.57
N PRO A 90 6.48 -13.08 14.33
CA PRO A 90 6.96 -13.53 13.04
C PRO A 90 5.94 -13.20 11.94
N SER A 91 6.43 -12.68 10.81
CA SER A 91 5.61 -12.41 9.64
C SER A 91 6.36 -12.80 8.36
N ALA A 92 5.62 -12.99 7.28
CA ALA A 92 6.14 -13.37 5.98
C ALA A 92 5.83 -12.27 4.97
N MET A 93 6.77 -11.93 4.09
CA MET A 93 6.49 -10.97 3.01
C MET A 93 5.61 -11.58 1.92
N PHE A 94 5.86 -12.86 1.61
CA PHE A 94 5.14 -13.61 0.60
C PHE A 94 4.40 -14.79 1.23
N ALA A 95 3.29 -15.23 0.61
CA ALA A 95 2.40 -16.25 1.18
C ALA A 95 3.07 -17.61 1.42
N ASP A 96 4.17 -17.90 0.73
CA ASP A 96 4.91 -19.16 0.82
C ASP A 96 6.25 -19.03 1.56
N ASP A 97 6.54 -17.86 2.15
CA ASP A 97 7.76 -17.68 2.95
C ASP A 97 7.58 -18.21 4.38
N GLU A 98 8.68 -18.70 4.96
CA GLU A 98 8.73 -18.99 6.40
C GLU A 98 8.65 -17.68 7.19
N PRO A 99 7.70 -17.52 8.13
CA PRO A 99 7.58 -16.31 8.92
C PRO A 99 8.80 -16.08 9.82
N ARG A 100 9.29 -14.85 9.84
CA ARG A 100 10.41 -14.42 10.70
C ARG A 100 10.10 -13.08 11.33
N THR A 101 10.65 -12.83 12.51
CA THR A 101 10.61 -11.49 13.10
C THR A 101 11.41 -10.56 12.18
N CYS A 102 10.75 -9.53 11.62
CA CYS A 102 11.37 -8.66 10.63
C CYS A 102 11.14 -7.17 10.92
N ALA A 103 12.12 -6.37 10.51
CA ALA A 103 11.99 -4.94 10.34
C ALA A 103 11.85 -4.66 8.84
N ILE A 104 11.02 -3.68 8.49
CA ILE A 104 10.76 -3.33 7.10
C ILE A 104 11.18 -1.88 6.88
N LEU A 105 12.00 -1.63 5.85
CA LEU A 105 12.20 -0.29 5.32
C LEU A 105 11.29 -0.10 4.10
N GLY A 106 10.25 0.72 4.23
CA GLY A 106 9.38 1.11 3.12
C GLY A 106 9.85 2.41 2.50
N ALA A 107 10.05 2.44 1.18
CA ALA A 107 10.40 3.62 0.41
C ALA A 107 9.33 3.87 -0.66
N PHE A 108 8.68 5.03 -0.63
CA PHE A 108 7.57 5.32 -1.52
C PHE A 108 7.37 6.82 -1.71
N ASN A 109 6.80 7.19 -2.86
CA ASN A 109 6.19 8.49 -3.04
C ASN A 109 4.74 8.44 -2.61
N VAL A 110 4.31 9.50 -1.94
CA VAL A 110 2.94 9.67 -1.47
C VAL A 110 2.45 11.06 -1.81
N HIS A 111 1.18 11.15 -2.18
CA HIS A 111 0.49 12.42 -2.35
C HIS A 111 -0.90 12.38 -1.71
N ALA A 112 -1.21 13.44 -0.98
CA ALA A 112 -2.46 13.68 -0.30
C ALA A 112 -2.85 15.16 -0.45
N SER A 113 -4.02 15.54 0.02
CA SER A 113 -4.48 16.94 0.03
C SER A 113 -3.55 17.88 0.81
N VAL A 114 -2.74 17.32 1.72
CA VAL A 114 -1.87 18.07 2.65
C VAL A 114 -0.37 17.88 2.43
N PHE A 115 0.09 16.78 1.82
CA PHE A 115 1.50 16.53 1.58
C PHE A 115 1.74 15.84 0.23
N TRP A 116 2.91 16.06 -0.35
CA TRP A 116 3.37 15.40 -1.58
C TRP A 116 4.87 15.25 -1.51
N GLY A 117 5.36 14.01 -1.53
CA GLY A 117 6.79 13.75 -1.61
C GLY A 117 7.17 12.30 -1.38
N ALA A 118 8.47 12.07 -1.19
CA ALA A 118 9.05 10.79 -0.85
C ALA A 118 9.08 10.59 0.67
N ARG A 119 8.86 9.35 1.09
CA ARG A 119 9.01 8.89 2.47
C ARG A 119 9.82 7.59 2.49
N VAL A 120 10.67 7.47 3.49
CA VAL A 120 11.28 6.21 3.91
C VAL A 120 10.90 5.97 5.36
N GLU A 121 10.24 4.84 5.64
CA GLU A 121 9.75 4.50 6.97
C GLU A 121 10.38 3.19 7.45
N LEU A 122 10.76 3.16 8.73
CA LEU A 122 11.18 1.95 9.43
C LEU A 122 10.00 1.40 10.22
N TYR A 123 9.54 0.22 9.84
CA TYR A 123 8.47 -0.51 10.52
C TYR A 123 9.01 -1.68 11.32
N LEU A 124 8.41 -1.91 12.48
CA LEU A 124 8.41 -3.19 13.16
C LEU A 124 7.04 -3.84 13.03
N ILE A 125 7.02 -5.15 12.76
CA ILE A 125 5.78 -5.91 12.70
C ILE A 125 5.49 -6.50 14.08
N ALA A 126 4.38 -6.05 14.65
CA ALA A 126 3.96 -6.41 15.99
C ALA A 126 2.49 -6.80 16.02
N GLU A 127 2.08 -7.41 17.12
CA GLU A 127 0.68 -7.63 17.46
C GLU A 127 0.32 -6.71 18.63
N ASP A 128 -0.76 -5.95 18.49
CA ASP A 128 -1.40 -5.28 19.63
C ASP A 128 -2.05 -6.35 20.51
N VAL A 129 -1.52 -6.56 21.71
CA VAL A 129 -1.99 -7.63 22.61
C VAL A 129 -3.42 -7.41 23.11
N ARG A 130 -3.96 -6.19 22.99
CA ARG A 130 -5.33 -5.86 23.41
C ARG A 130 -6.34 -6.28 22.35
N THR A 131 -6.03 -6.10 21.08
CA THR A 131 -6.94 -6.33 19.96
C THR A 131 -6.64 -7.61 19.20
N GLY A 132 -5.42 -8.14 19.31
CA GLY A 132 -4.91 -9.26 18.51
C GLY A 132 -4.59 -8.90 17.06
N MET A 133 -4.66 -7.61 16.71
CA MET A 133 -4.38 -7.13 15.35
C MET A 133 -2.88 -7.15 15.07
N LEU A 134 -2.51 -7.61 13.87
CA LEU A 134 -1.17 -7.38 13.34
C LEU A 134 -1.08 -5.90 12.96
N THR A 135 -0.04 -5.22 13.44
CA THR A 135 0.15 -3.78 13.33
C THR A 135 1.54 -3.48 12.77
N TRP A 136 1.60 -2.53 11.83
CA TRP A 136 2.86 -1.94 11.37
C TRP A 136 3.19 -0.75 12.27
N VAL A 137 4.24 -0.89 13.09
CA VAL A 137 4.66 0.17 14.03
C VAL A 137 5.77 0.99 13.39
N ILE A 138 5.47 2.24 13.02
CA ILE A 138 6.43 3.20 12.47
C ILE A 138 7.35 3.66 13.61
N CYS A 139 8.61 3.22 13.57
CA CYS A 139 9.60 3.51 14.61
C CYS A 139 10.46 4.74 14.27
N ASP A 140 10.65 4.99 12.98
CA ASP A 140 11.37 6.15 12.45
C ASP A 140 10.95 6.43 11.01
N TYR A 141 11.18 7.65 10.53
CA TYR A 141 11.01 8.00 9.12
C TYR A 141 11.95 9.12 8.67
N GLU A 142 12.15 9.20 7.36
CA GLU A 142 12.74 10.32 6.64
C GLU A 142 11.80 10.78 5.52
N SER A 143 11.62 12.08 5.34
CA SER A 143 10.76 12.61 4.28
C SER A 143 11.25 13.93 3.70
N ASN A 144 10.93 14.20 2.43
CA ASN A 144 11.12 15.52 1.81
C ASN A 144 9.88 16.41 1.79
N THR A 145 8.79 15.94 2.38
CA THR A 145 7.54 16.69 2.47
C THR A 145 7.23 17.02 3.93
N ILE A 146 6.13 17.75 4.16
CA ILE A 146 5.70 18.06 5.53
C ILE A 146 5.27 16.81 6.26
N ASN A 147 5.54 16.78 7.56
CA ASN A 147 5.17 15.67 8.41
C ASN A 147 4.38 16.19 9.61
N TYR A 148 3.56 15.31 10.15
CA TYR A 148 2.98 15.45 11.47
C TYR A 148 2.99 14.10 12.14
N ASP A 149 3.56 14.04 13.33
CA ASP A 149 3.41 12.89 14.22
C ASP A 149 3.08 13.36 15.65
N PRO A 150 2.40 12.52 16.47
CA PRO A 150 1.97 12.94 17.80
C PRO A 150 3.12 13.39 18.71
N ALA A 151 4.32 12.80 18.56
CA ALA A 151 5.47 13.07 19.41
C ALA A 151 6.17 14.40 19.07
N GLN A 152 6.32 14.72 17.78
CA GLN A 152 7.14 15.84 17.30
C GLN A 152 6.30 17.01 16.75
N GLY A 153 5.02 16.80 16.45
CA GLY A 153 4.16 17.81 15.85
C GLY A 153 4.46 18.03 14.37
N PHE A 154 4.17 19.23 13.87
CA PHE A 154 4.48 19.60 12.49
C PHE A 154 5.98 19.76 12.30
N SER A 155 6.51 19.13 11.26
CA SER A 155 7.89 19.30 10.83
C SER A 155 7.99 19.45 9.31
N ALA A 156 9.04 20.13 8.88
CA ALA A 156 9.39 20.27 7.47
C ALA A 156 10.08 19.00 6.95
N SER A 157 10.65 19.08 5.74
CA SER A 157 11.55 18.04 5.21
C SER A 157 12.67 17.71 6.21
N THR A 158 12.83 16.42 6.50
CA THR A 158 13.95 15.89 7.29
C THR A 158 15.14 15.49 6.40
N THR A 159 15.00 15.55 5.08
CA THR A 159 15.98 15.04 4.11
C THR A 159 16.77 16.14 3.40
N SER A 160 18.05 15.86 3.15
CA SER A 160 18.90 16.66 2.25
C SER A 160 18.86 16.12 0.81
N ARG A 161 18.43 14.86 0.66
CA ARG A 161 18.29 14.15 -0.61
C ARG A 161 17.12 13.17 -0.46
N ALA A 162 16.19 13.18 -1.40
CA ALA A 162 15.10 12.21 -1.42
C ALA A 162 14.68 11.90 -2.86
N VAL A 163 15.22 10.82 -3.39
CA VAL A 163 14.86 10.27 -4.69
C VAL A 163 14.26 8.89 -4.48
N VAL A 164 13.03 8.72 -4.94
CA VAL A 164 12.37 7.43 -5.13
C VAL A 164 11.75 7.50 -6.52
N THR A 165 12.31 6.78 -7.47
CA THR A 165 11.91 6.91 -8.88
C THR A 165 12.18 5.64 -9.68
N THR A 166 11.76 5.65 -10.94
CA THR A 166 12.05 4.59 -11.89
C THR A 166 12.82 5.10 -13.10
N SER A 167 13.65 4.23 -13.68
CA SER A 167 14.31 4.48 -14.96
C SER A 167 13.52 3.89 -16.12
N HIS A 168 13.77 4.39 -17.33
CA HIS A 168 13.19 3.82 -18.56
C HIS A 168 13.64 2.39 -18.83
N SER A 169 14.77 1.96 -18.25
CA SER A 169 15.29 0.58 -18.27
C SER A 169 14.55 -0.36 -17.32
N GLY A 170 13.58 0.13 -16.54
CA GLY A 170 12.81 -0.67 -15.60
C GLY A 170 13.56 -0.96 -14.30
N GLU A 171 14.25 0.04 -13.76
CA GLU A 171 14.86 -0.04 -12.43
C GLU A 171 14.09 0.84 -11.45
N VAL A 172 14.01 0.41 -10.19
CA VAL A 172 13.66 1.28 -9.07
C VAL A 172 14.94 1.85 -8.50
N ILE A 173 15.00 3.17 -8.35
CA ILE A 173 16.15 3.91 -7.81
C ILE A 173 15.69 4.60 -6.53
N VAL A 174 16.36 4.28 -5.42
CA VAL A 174 16.16 4.94 -4.13
C VAL A 174 17.48 5.55 -3.69
N GLU A 175 17.45 6.85 -3.42
CA GLU A 175 18.57 7.62 -2.85
C GLU A 175 18.00 8.64 -1.87
N VAL A 176 17.99 8.27 -0.58
CA VAL A 176 17.48 9.10 0.51
C VAL A 176 18.57 9.33 1.54
N ARG A 177 18.72 10.58 1.97
CA ARG A 177 19.68 10.99 3.00
C ARG A 177 19.02 12.02 3.90
N SER A 178 19.10 11.77 5.21
CA SER A 178 18.66 12.72 6.21
C SER A 178 19.55 13.97 6.22
N ALA A 179 18.94 15.13 6.44
CA ALA A 179 19.64 16.37 6.76
C ALA A 179 19.93 16.49 8.26
N GLU A 180 19.20 15.74 9.09
CA GLU A 180 19.20 15.88 10.55
C GLU A 180 19.95 14.75 11.26
N ARG A 181 20.04 13.58 10.62
CA ARG A 181 20.52 12.32 11.21
C ARG A 181 21.54 11.63 10.30
N ALA A 182 22.18 10.59 10.83
CA ALA A 182 23.06 9.73 10.05
C ALA A 182 22.28 8.71 9.16
N ASN A 183 20.95 8.86 9.05
CA ASN A 183 20.09 7.97 8.28
C ASN A 183 20.32 8.16 6.77
N ALA A 184 20.54 7.06 6.06
CA ALA A 184 20.63 7.03 4.61
C ALA A 184 20.16 5.67 4.07
N LEU A 185 19.50 5.69 2.91
CA LEU A 185 19.09 4.51 2.16
C LEU A 185 19.43 4.72 0.69
N THR A 186 20.21 3.81 0.12
CA THR A 186 20.60 3.88 -1.30
C THR A 186 20.59 2.50 -1.90
N PHE A 187 19.77 2.30 -2.94
CA PHE A 187 19.79 1.08 -3.73
C PHE A 187 19.20 1.30 -5.12
N THR A 188 19.54 0.37 -6.02
CA THR A 188 18.92 0.25 -7.34
C THR A 188 18.51 -1.20 -7.53
N ALA A 189 17.26 -1.43 -7.93
CA ALA A 189 16.70 -2.76 -8.09
C ALA A 189 16.13 -2.93 -9.52
N PRO A 190 16.62 -3.87 -10.33
CA PRO A 190 16.07 -4.16 -11.65
C PRO A 190 14.73 -4.90 -11.54
N LEU A 191 13.66 -4.31 -12.11
CA LEU A 191 12.34 -4.93 -12.14
C LEU A 191 12.25 -6.06 -13.17
N ALA A 192 13.04 -5.99 -14.24
CA ALA A 192 13.02 -6.97 -15.33
C ALA A 192 13.39 -8.41 -14.87
N THR A 193 14.21 -8.52 -13.83
CA THR A 193 14.62 -9.80 -13.23
C THR A 193 13.84 -10.16 -11.98
N ALA A 194 12.86 -9.33 -11.58
CA ALA A 194 12.04 -9.59 -10.41
C ALA A 194 11.03 -10.72 -10.68
N SER A 195 10.69 -11.47 -9.64
CA SER A 195 9.69 -12.53 -9.71
C SER A 195 8.40 -12.11 -9.02
N MET A 196 7.29 -12.18 -9.74
CA MET A 196 5.97 -11.94 -9.16
C MET A 196 5.58 -13.09 -8.22
N ARG A 197 5.36 -12.78 -6.96
CA ARG A 197 4.96 -13.74 -5.92
C ARG A 197 3.68 -13.26 -5.21
N PRO A 198 2.83 -14.17 -4.72
CA PRO A 198 1.70 -13.80 -3.89
C PRO A 198 2.19 -13.18 -2.57
N LEU A 199 1.64 -12.03 -2.20
CA LEU A 199 1.91 -11.37 -0.92
C LEU A 199 1.17 -12.07 0.23
N ASP A 200 1.78 -12.11 1.42
CA ASP A 200 1.12 -12.61 2.62
C ASP A 200 -0.07 -11.74 3.01
N GLN A 201 -1.26 -12.33 3.11
CA GLN A 201 -2.47 -11.52 3.31
C GLN A 201 -2.51 -10.89 4.70
N ARG A 202 -1.99 -11.56 5.73
CA ARG A 202 -2.02 -11.06 7.11
C ARG A 202 -1.12 -9.83 7.26
N LEU A 203 0.10 -9.89 6.72
CA LEU A 203 1.02 -8.76 6.75
C LEU A 203 0.49 -7.56 5.96
N TRP A 204 0.05 -7.79 4.73
CA TRP A 204 -0.25 -6.71 3.77
C TRP A 204 -1.70 -6.21 3.81
N VAL A 205 -2.63 -6.93 4.42
CA VAL A 205 -4.01 -6.46 4.63
C VAL A 205 -4.18 -6.02 6.08
N ASP A 206 -4.07 -6.95 7.04
CA ASP A 206 -4.35 -6.64 8.44
C ASP A 206 -3.38 -5.59 8.98
N GLY A 207 -2.10 -5.71 8.62
CA GLY A 207 -1.07 -4.74 8.99
C GLY A 207 -1.28 -3.35 8.38
N ASN A 208 -1.90 -3.25 7.21
CA ASN A 208 -2.27 -1.95 6.64
C ASN A 208 -3.54 -1.39 7.28
N LEU A 209 -4.42 -2.23 7.83
CA LEU A 209 -5.58 -1.79 8.61
C LEU A 209 -5.22 -1.36 10.04
N SER A 210 -3.97 -1.56 10.46
CA SER A 210 -3.49 -1.19 11.79
C SER A 210 -2.05 -0.68 11.72
N VAL A 211 -1.87 0.63 11.85
CA VAL A 211 -0.58 1.30 11.88
C VAL A 211 -0.50 2.15 13.13
N ASP A 212 0.62 2.12 13.84
CA ASP A 212 0.85 2.94 15.04
C ASP A 212 2.29 3.49 15.06
N TYR A 213 2.58 4.34 16.03
CA TYR A 213 3.88 4.98 16.20
C TYR A 213 4.64 4.39 17.40
N GLY A 214 5.90 4.04 17.16
CA GLY A 214 6.83 3.56 18.17
C GLY A 214 8.16 4.31 18.13
N GLY A 215 9.13 3.85 18.93
CA GLY A 215 10.48 4.37 18.94
C GLY A 215 10.52 5.87 19.20
N ARG A 216 11.06 6.63 18.23
CA ARG A 216 11.16 8.10 18.35
C ARG A 216 9.80 8.80 18.21
N LEU A 217 8.84 8.14 17.59
CA LEU A 217 7.54 8.69 17.23
C LEU A 217 6.46 8.32 18.27
N GLU A 218 6.81 7.50 19.26
CA GLU A 218 5.91 7.02 20.30
C GLU A 218 5.28 8.19 21.07
N HIS A 219 3.97 8.09 21.29
CA HIS A 219 3.25 9.02 22.13
C HIS A 219 2.12 8.32 22.88
N ALA A 220 1.92 8.66 24.15
CA ALA A 220 0.93 8.01 25.02
C ALA A 220 -0.51 8.11 24.51
N ASP A 221 -0.83 9.18 23.77
CA ASP A 221 -2.15 9.42 23.18
C ASP A 221 -2.26 8.93 21.72
N SER A 222 -1.24 8.22 21.20
CA SER A 222 -1.34 7.62 19.87
C SER A 222 -2.41 6.53 19.87
N VAL A 223 -3.18 6.47 18.78
CA VAL A 223 -4.19 5.44 18.56
C VAL A 223 -3.92 4.84 17.19
N PRO A 224 -3.92 3.50 17.05
CA PRO A 224 -3.73 2.86 15.77
C PRO A 224 -4.72 3.35 14.71
N PHE A 225 -4.23 3.56 13.50
CA PHE A 225 -5.00 4.03 12.36
C PHE A 225 -4.80 3.11 11.15
N GLY A 226 -5.75 3.12 10.22
CA GLY A 226 -5.65 2.33 8.99
C GLY A 226 -5.04 3.14 7.85
N LEU A 227 -4.15 2.50 7.09
CA LEU A 227 -3.70 2.93 5.79
C LEU A 227 -4.35 2.03 4.71
N VAL A 228 -5.23 2.57 3.88
CA VAL A 228 -5.80 1.79 2.77
C VAL A 228 -4.86 1.85 1.56
N PHE A 229 -4.06 0.80 1.38
CA PHE A 229 -3.35 0.58 0.12
C PHE A 229 -4.27 -0.12 -0.87
N ASP A 230 -4.54 0.50 -2.02
CA ASP A 230 -5.15 -0.18 -3.18
C ASP A 230 -4.09 -0.48 -4.25
N PRO A 231 -3.23 -1.50 -4.06
CA PRO A 231 -2.41 -2.00 -5.15
C PRO A 231 -3.34 -2.83 -6.01
N GLY A 232 -3.83 -2.25 -7.11
CA GLY A 232 -4.80 -2.90 -7.99
C GLY A 232 -4.36 -4.30 -8.46
N ARG A 233 -4.68 -5.35 -7.70
CA ARG A 233 -4.65 -6.78 -8.07
C ARG A 233 -5.13 -7.77 -6.99
N TRP A 234 -6.01 -7.41 -6.07
CA TRP A 234 -6.40 -8.31 -4.98
C TRP A 234 -7.37 -9.47 -5.33
N LEU A 235 -7.99 -9.55 -6.53
CA LEU A 235 -9.07 -10.54 -6.76
C LEU A 235 -9.10 -11.31 -8.09
N ARG A 236 -8.02 -11.32 -8.89
CA ARG A 236 -7.99 -12.11 -10.13
C ARG A 236 -6.88 -13.16 -10.14
N ARG A 237 -6.98 -14.20 -9.30
CA ARG A 237 -6.36 -15.52 -9.61
C ARG A 237 -6.76 -16.76 -8.81
N CYS A 238 -7.84 -16.76 -8.02
CA CYS A 238 -8.34 -18.02 -7.41
C CYS A 238 -9.53 -18.68 -8.15
N ALA A 239 -10.09 -18.05 -9.20
CA ALA A 239 -11.31 -18.54 -9.86
C ALA A 239 -11.13 -19.20 -11.25
N SER A 240 -9.91 -19.28 -11.83
CA SER A 240 -9.73 -19.82 -13.20
C SER A 240 -8.93 -21.12 -13.32
N ARG A 241 -8.59 -21.80 -12.21
CA ARG A 241 -8.04 -23.17 -12.24
C ARG A 241 -8.82 -24.15 -11.35
N ARG A 242 -10.14 -24.15 -11.49
CA ARG A 242 -10.99 -25.31 -11.18
C ARG A 242 -12.05 -25.48 -12.27
N ARG A 243 -11.62 -25.89 -13.46
CA ARG A 243 -12.44 -26.71 -14.36
C ARG A 243 -11.58 -27.34 -15.44
N ARG A 244 -11.68 -28.67 -15.52
CA ARG A 244 -11.23 -29.61 -16.54
C ARG A 244 -9.80 -30.15 -16.42
N SER A 245 -9.66 -31.16 -15.56
CA SER A 245 -8.82 -32.34 -15.84
C SER A 245 -9.63 -33.61 -15.58
N ARG A 246 -9.46 -34.60 -16.48
CA ARG A 246 -10.22 -35.86 -16.70
C ARG A 246 -11.55 -35.63 -17.41
N TRP A 247 -11.77 -36.13 -18.61
CA TRP A 247 -11.52 -37.52 -19.04
C TRP A 247 -10.75 -37.65 -20.36
N SER A 248 -9.90 -38.66 -20.42
CA SER A 248 -9.33 -39.26 -21.62
C SER A 248 -10.05 -40.57 -21.92
N ALA A 249 -10.56 -40.73 -23.14
CA ALA A 249 -10.73 -42.00 -23.83
C ALA A 249 -11.00 -41.73 -25.32
N THR A 250 -10.02 -42.02 -26.18
CA THR A 250 -10.26 -42.40 -27.58
C THR A 250 -10.42 -43.92 -27.60
N PRO A 251 -11.20 -44.52 -28.52
CA PRO A 251 -10.58 -44.84 -29.83
C PRO A 251 -11.52 -44.79 -31.07
N SER A 252 -10.86 -44.51 -32.21
CA SER A 252 -11.04 -45.07 -33.57
C SER A 252 -12.38 -45.04 -34.35
N ALA A 253 -12.31 -44.28 -35.46
CA ALA A 253 -12.81 -44.48 -36.82
C ALA A 253 -13.70 -45.68 -37.23
N SER A 254 -14.77 -45.41 -37.99
CA SER A 254 -14.97 -45.94 -39.38
C SER A 254 -16.24 -45.38 -40.07
N THR A 255 -16.04 -44.82 -41.26
CA THR A 255 -16.86 -44.78 -42.49
C THR A 255 -18.31 -45.32 -42.55
N SER A 256 -19.22 -44.50 -43.11
CA SER A 256 -20.08 -44.84 -44.26
C SER A 256 -20.93 -43.63 -44.71
N GLY A 257 -20.98 -43.35 -46.01
CA GLY A 257 -21.66 -42.18 -46.62
C GLY A 257 -23.17 -42.40 -46.96
N PRO A 258 -23.64 -41.98 -48.16
CA PRO A 258 -24.44 -40.76 -48.34
C PRO A 258 -25.80 -41.02 -49.02
N THR A 259 -26.71 -40.03 -49.01
CA THR A 259 -27.90 -39.86 -49.91
C THR A 259 -28.75 -38.71 -49.32
N THR A 260 -29.53 -37.85 -50.00
CA THR A 260 -29.85 -37.48 -51.39
C THR A 260 -30.80 -36.25 -51.33
N ARG A 261 -30.77 -35.38 -52.36
CA ARG A 261 -31.92 -34.70 -53.06
C ARG A 261 -33.00 -33.96 -52.22
N SER A 262 -33.67 -32.89 -52.63
CA SER A 262 -33.75 -32.07 -53.85
C SER A 262 -34.88 -31.04 -53.65
N ARG A 263 -34.79 -29.86 -54.31
CA ARG A 263 -35.90 -29.05 -54.90
C ARG A 263 -37.00 -28.52 -53.94
N SER A 264 -37.71 -27.41 -54.14
CA SER A 264 -37.77 -26.31 -55.12
C SER A 264 -38.89 -25.33 -54.68
N ARG A 265 -38.79 -24.05 -55.06
CA ARG A 265 -39.86 -23.05 -55.37
C ARG A 265 -40.95 -22.76 -54.32
N ALA A 266 -41.12 -21.52 -53.82
CA ALA A 266 -41.56 -20.25 -54.46
C ALA A 266 -43.09 -20.02 -54.46
N SER A 267 -43.45 -18.72 -54.37
CA SER A 267 -44.80 -18.09 -54.37
C SER A 267 -45.44 -17.96 -52.97
N ARG A 268 -46.07 -16.84 -52.55
CA ARG A 268 -46.59 -15.64 -53.22
C ARG A 268 -46.86 -14.55 -52.14
N THR A 269 -46.60 -13.29 -52.47
CA THR A 269 -47.15 -12.03 -51.90
C THR A 269 -48.65 -11.85 -52.27
N PRO A 270 -49.33 -10.69 -52.02
CA PRO A 270 -49.25 -9.63 -50.99
C PRO A 270 -50.65 -9.30 -50.37
N SER A 271 -50.75 -8.31 -49.46
CA SER A 271 -51.63 -7.11 -49.56
C SER A 271 -52.19 -6.61 -48.22
N THR A 272 -51.79 -5.39 -47.86
CA THR A 272 -52.58 -4.25 -47.34
C THR A 272 -53.70 -4.49 -46.33
N SER A 273 -53.53 -3.89 -45.14
CA SER A 273 -54.37 -2.80 -44.60
C SER A 273 -53.57 -2.06 -43.54
#